data_AF-A0A935QZK8-F1
#
_entry.id   AF-A0A935QZK8-F1
#
_cell.length_a   1.000
_cell.length_b   1.000
_cell.length_c   1.000
_cell.angle_alpha   90.00
_cell.angle_beta   90.00
_cell.angle_gamma   90.00
#
_symmetry.space_group_name_H-M   'P 1'
#
loop_
_entity.id
_entity.type
_entity.pdbx_description
1 polymer ?
#
loop_
_entity_poly.entity_id
_entity_poly.type
_entity_poly.pdbx_seq_one_letter_code
_entity_poly.pdbx_strand_id
1 'polypeptide(L)'
;MISRKYEIEEQLGIGTFGGSWLARHIASGRHVVIKFLKPEFLKGDGAADKLKDGFNRAKNIRHANLIRYGEIGEHNGLWYITEEYFKSENLRRVIDDAITAGTTFTLLDSCQIVIKVLEAVQAGHEAGIVHRDLKPENILVTTQRSGPGGSRVVRTIKVTDLGVPDFFAPELMGDRYDSAGDTSYLAPELASYSQAGKPQADVYSVGVLLYELLCGQVPKGTFFSPTQVRDDLPSHVDQVVELALSPEPGDRYPSAHDMILDIKRALGPDAQEVGSGGTNRGTIAAVGVALLAVLGIGGYFYFTSQRDPMEQAKLQDEVVRRQVQAANPIPSESEIKAMLAKHPDMIYVPGGTFIQGRLAGEDPSLVNPAEPLRGVTEVPAYFMDRYEFPNRAGQAPVGKVVHKEAVEACEKVGKRLCSALEWEKACKGPSNQIYSYGDTHDPTMCGGGMEEAYKAGERTDCMSPYGAYDLSGGFREWTSTPAGKSTSRFLAKGGMRGNAERGTRCAFFVDESMDFSEGSLTFRCCLDADK
;
A
#
# COMPACT_ATOMS: atom_id res chain seq x y z
N MET A 1 -15.40 -27.61 -37.97
CA MET A 1 -13.98 -27.39 -38.32
C MET A 1 -13.75 -25.91 -38.56
N ILE A 2 -12.68 -25.35 -37.99
CA ILE A 2 -12.30 -23.94 -38.14
C ILE A 2 -11.11 -23.87 -39.09
N SER A 3 -11.23 -23.04 -40.13
CA SER A 3 -10.20 -22.81 -41.16
C SER A 3 -9.63 -24.10 -41.80
N ARG A 4 -10.39 -25.21 -41.74
CA ARG A 4 -9.95 -26.58 -42.12
C ARG A 4 -8.69 -27.10 -41.39
N LYS A 5 -8.24 -26.42 -40.33
CA LYS A 5 -7.04 -26.78 -39.55
C LYS A 5 -7.38 -27.32 -38.17
N TYR A 6 -8.51 -26.89 -37.60
CA TYR A 6 -8.87 -27.20 -36.22
C TYR A 6 -10.23 -27.86 -36.14
N GLU A 7 -10.31 -28.89 -35.30
CA GLU A 7 -11.55 -29.53 -34.89
C GLU A 7 -11.87 -29.08 -33.46
N ILE A 8 -13.00 -28.41 -33.28
CA ILE A 8 -13.47 -27.98 -31.95
C ILE A 8 -13.96 -29.22 -31.20
N GLU A 9 -13.54 -29.36 -29.94
CA GLU A 9 -13.91 -30.49 -29.10
C GLU A 9 -14.84 -30.06 -27.96
N GLU A 10 -14.45 -29.05 -27.19
CA GLU A 10 -15.16 -28.63 -25.98
C GLU A 10 -15.11 -27.11 -25.81
N GLN A 11 -16.17 -26.51 -25.24
CA GLN A 11 -16.14 -25.12 -24.80
C GLN A 11 -15.54 -25.03 -23.39
N LEU A 12 -14.45 -24.27 -23.24
CA LEU A 12 -13.75 -24.11 -21.96
C LEU A 12 -14.34 -22.98 -21.12
N GLY A 13 -14.90 -21.95 -21.77
CA GLY A 13 -15.55 -20.85 -21.06
C GLY A 13 -15.89 -19.66 -21.95
N ILE A 14 -16.59 -18.70 -21.37
CA ILE A 14 -16.88 -17.40 -21.99
C ILE A 14 -16.24 -16.33 -21.11
N GLY A 15 -15.27 -15.61 -21.66
CA GLY A 15 -14.59 -14.50 -21.02
C GLY A 15 -15.07 -13.15 -21.55
N THR A 16 -14.44 -12.09 -21.06
CA THR A 16 -14.81 -10.71 -21.44
C THR A 16 -14.66 -10.46 -22.94
N PHE A 17 -13.53 -10.88 -23.51
CA PHE A 17 -13.16 -10.64 -24.91
C PHE A 17 -13.77 -11.63 -25.90
N GLY A 18 -14.47 -12.65 -25.40
CA GLY A 18 -15.11 -13.70 -26.19
C GLY A 18 -14.96 -15.07 -25.56
N GLY A 19 -15.22 -16.13 -26.33
CA GLY A 19 -15.24 -17.50 -25.80
C GLY A 19 -13.94 -18.25 -26.08
N SER A 20 -13.63 -19.22 -25.24
CA SER A 20 -12.50 -20.13 -25.39
C SER A 20 -12.98 -21.56 -25.60
N TRP A 21 -12.37 -22.25 -26.56
CA TRP A 21 -12.67 -23.64 -26.91
C TRP A 21 -11.40 -24.48 -26.96
N LEU A 22 -11.49 -25.72 -26.47
CA LEU A 22 -10.51 -26.75 -26.74
C LEU A 22 -10.68 -27.22 -28.18
N ALA A 23 -9.58 -27.31 -28.91
CA ALA A 23 -9.57 -27.81 -30.27
C ALA A 23 -8.36 -28.68 -30.53
N ARG A 24 -8.48 -29.60 -31.49
CA ARG A 24 -7.37 -30.41 -31.99
C ARG A 24 -6.89 -29.86 -33.32
N HIS A 25 -5.59 -29.55 -33.40
CA HIS A 25 -4.96 -29.18 -34.67
C HIS A 25 -4.73 -30.44 -35.51
N ILE A 26 -5.49 -30.57 -36.61
CA ILE A 26 -5.65 -31.81 -37.39
C ILE A 26 -4.32 -32.37 -37.87
N ALA A 27 -3.45 -31.51 -38.42
CA ALA A 27 -2.18 -31.96 -38.99
C ALA A 27 -1.16 -32.44 -37.93
N SER A 28 -1.19 -31.86 -36.72
CA SER A 28 -0.22 -32.20 -35.67
C SER A 28 -0.74 -33.14 -34.60
N GLY A 29 -2.06 -33.34 -34.53
CA GLY A 29 -2.74 -34.06 -33.44
C GLY A 29 -2.69 -33.36 -32.07
N ARG A 30 -2.05 -32.19 -31.94
CA ARG A 30 -1.93 -31.45 -30.68
C ARG A 30 -3.22 -30.70 -30.33
N HIS A 31 -3.53 -30.66 -29.04
CA HIS A 31 -4.57 -29.80 -28.49
C HIS A 31 -4.10 -28.34 -28.41
N VAL A 32 -5.01 -27.43 -28.72
CA VAL A 32 -4.84 -25.98 -28.63
C VAL A 32 -6.09 -25.36 -28.01
N VAL A 33 -5.95 -24.18 -27.44
CA VAL A 33 -7.10 -23.34 -27.10
C VAL A 33 -7.35 -22.37 -28.25
N ILE A 34 -8.62 -22.22 -28.66
CA ILE A 34 -9.06 -21.23 -29.63
C ILE A 34 -9.96 -20.23 -28.93
N LYS A 35 -9.52 -18.97 -28.88
CA LYS A 35 -10.29 -17.85 -28.34
C LYS A 35 -10.91 -17.06 -29.48
N PHE A 36 -12.22 -17.13 -29.63
CA PHE A 36 -12.95 -16.30 -30.59
C PHE A 36 -13.22 -14.94 -29.96
N LEU A 37 -12.91 -13.88 -30.71
CA LEU A 37 -13.08 -12.51 -30.26
C LEU A 37 -14.48 -12.01 -30.61
N LYS A 38 -15.11 -11.26 -29.71
CA LYS A 38 -16.43 -10.69 -29.99
C LYS A 38 -16.34 -9.65 -31.11
N PRO A 39 -17.29 -9.62 -32.06
CA PRO A 39 -17.26 -8.66 -33.17
C PRO A 39 -17.25 -7.20 -32.74
N GLU A 40 -17.81 -6.84 -31.57
CA GLU A 40 -17.79 -5.47 -31.07
C GLU A 40 -16.38 -4.89 -30.89
N PHE A 41 -15.39 -5.73 -30.60
CA PHE A 41 -14.00 -5.30 -30.40
C PHE A 41 -13.23 -5.03 -31.70
N LEU A 42 -13.86 -5.28 -32.84
CA LEU A 42 -13.25 -5.22 -34.18
C LEU A 42 -13.94 -4.20 -35.09
N LYS A 43 -14.72 -3.29 -34.50
CA LYS A 43 -15.40 -2.20 -35.19
C LYS A 43 -14.46 -0.99 -35.33
N GLY A 44 -14.41 -0.40 -36.53
CA GLY A 44 -13.63 0.81 -36.83
C GLY A 44 -12.43 0.58 -37.73
N ASP A 45 -12.02 1.63 -38.44
CA ASP A 45 -10.89 1.57 -39.37
C ASP A 45 -9.58 1.22 -38.65
N GLY A 46 -8.85 0.21 -39.15
CA GLY A 46 -7.57 -0.23 -38.59
C GLY A 46 -7.63 -1.14 -37.37
N ALA A 47 -8.81 -1.54 -36.89
CA ALA A 47 -8.95 -2.43 -35.72
C ALA A 47 -8.28 -3.80 -35.92
N ALA A 48 -8.43 -4.39 -37.11
CA ALA A 48 -7.80 -5.67 -37.45
C ALA A 48 -6.26 -5.59 -37.49
N ASP A 49 -5.70 -4.46 -37.91
CA ASP A 49 -4.25 -4.28 -37.97
C ASP A 49 -3.67 -4.04 -36.56
N LYS A 50 -4.35 -3.27 -35.71
CA LYS A 50 -3.99 -3.14 -34.29
C LYS A 50 -4.01 -4.50 -33.57
N LEU A 51 -5.04 -5.31 -33.81
CA LEU A 51 -5.14 -6.66 -33.27
C LEU A 51 -3.95 -7.53 -33.69
N LYS A 52 -3.61 -7.54 -34.99
CA LYS A 52 -2.45 -8.30 -35.50
C LYS A 52 -1.14 -7.80 -34.90
N ASP A 53 -0.96 -6.48 -34.81
CA ASP A 53 0.27 -5.88 -34.26
C ASP A 53 0.44 -6.22 -32.79
N GLY A 54 -0.61 -6.05 -31.97
CA GLY A 54 -0.63 -6.45 -30.57
C GLY A 54 -0.34 -7.95 -30.40
N PHE A 55 -1.04 -8.79 -31.17
CA PHE A 55 -0.82 -10.23 -31.15
C PHE A 55 0.61 -10.62 -31.53
N ASN A 56 1.19 -9.99 -32.55
CA ASN A 56 2.55 -10.28 -33.01
C ASN A 56 3.60 -9.90 -31.96
N ARG A 57 3.38 -8.81 -31.20
CA ARG A 57 4.24 -8.47 -30.06
C ARG A 57 4.18 -9.56 -28.99
N ALA A 58 2.98 -9.94 -28.56
CA ALA A 58 2.79 -10.95 -27.51
C ALA A 58 3.27 -12.35 -27.92
N LYS A 59 3.10 -12.71 -29.21
CA LYS A 59 3.48 -14.01 -29.76
C LYS A 59 4.95 -14.35 -29.65
N ASN A 60 5.84 -13.37 -29.57
CA ASN A 60 7.28 -13.63 -29.52
C ASN A 60 7.81 -13.87 -28.10
N ILE A 61 7.01 -13.61 -27.07
CA ILE A 61 7.42 -13.74 -25.67
C ILE A 61 7.46 -15.23 -25.27
N ARG A 62 8.53 -15.62 -24.58
CA ARG A 62 8.74 -16.99 -24.11
C ARG A 62 9.11 -16.96 -22.64
N HIS A 63 8.25 -17.52 -21.80
CA HIS A 63 8.51 -17.72 -20.38
C HIS A 63 7.85 -19.01 -19.91
N ALA A 64 8.45 -19.68 -18.91
CA ALA A 64 7.90 -20.94 -18.39
C ALA A 64 6.49 -20.75 -17.81
N ASN A 65 6.26 -19.60 -17.17
CA ASN A 65 5.00 -19.22 -16.53
C ASN A 65 4.08 -18.37 -17.41
N LEU A 66 4.28 -18.33 -18.74
CA LEU A 66 3.34 -17.73 -19.69
C LEU A 66 2.73 -18.79 -20.60
N ILE A 67 1.46 -18.61 -20.95
CA ILE A 67 0.82 -19.33 -22.06
C ILE A 67 1.39 -18.80 -23.38
N ARG A 68 1.79 -19.72 -24.26
CA ARG A 68 2.29 -19.37 -25.58
C ARG A 68 1.15 -19.16 -26.56
N TYR A 69 1.13 -17.99 -27.20
CA TYR A 69 0.32 -17.72 -28.39
C TYR A 69 0.81 -18.52 -29.61
N GLY A 70 -0.15 -18.96 -30.43
CA GLY A 70 0.05 -19.70 -31.67
C GLY A 70 -0.13 -18.80 -32.90
N GLU A 71 -1.25 -18.94 -33.58
CA GLU A 71 -1.68 -18.12 -34.71
C GLU A 71 -2.93 -17.30 -34.42
N ILE A 72 -3.07 -16.21 -35.17
CA ILE A 72 -4.27 -15.42 -35.29
C ILE A 72 -4.88 -15.65 -36.68
N GLY A 73 -6.20 -15.70 -36.76
CA GLY A 73 -6.89 -15.85 -38.03
C GLY A 73 -8.34 -15.39 -37.98
N GLU A 74 -9.01 -15.55 -39.11
CA GLU A 74 -10.43 -15.22 -39.27
C GLU A 74 -11.17 -16.43 -39.86
N HIS A 75 -12.36 -16.72 -39.34
CA HIS A 75 -13.23 -17.76 -39.86
C HIS A 75 -14.68 -17.29 -39.85
N ASN A 76 -15.33 -17.23 -41.02
CA ASN A 76 -16.71 -16.77 -41.19
C ASN A 76 -16.99 -15.39 -40.56
N GLY A 77 -16.07 -14.44 -40.71
CA GLY A 77 -16.19 -13.09 -40.14
C GLY A 77 -15.87 -12.98 -38.64
N LEU A 78 -15.50 -14.09 -37.98
CA LEU A 78 -15.07 -14.09 -36.59
C LEU A 78 -13.56 -14.26 -36.50
N TRP A 79 -12.91 -13.32 -35.82
CA TRP A 79 -11.49 -13.41 -35.52
C TRP A 79 -11.24 -14.37 -34.36
N TYR A 80 -10.16 -15.12 -34.45
CA TYR A 80 -9.73 -16.03 -33.41
C TYR A 80 -8.23 -15.97 -33.19
N ILE A 81 -7.83 -16.24 -31.95
CA ILE A 81 -6.44 -16.44 -31.54
C ILE A 81 -6.31 -17.87 -31.03
N THR A 82 -5.20 -18.52 -31.34
CA THR A 82 -4.86 -19.83 -30.78
C THR A 82 -3.75 -19.72 -29.75
N GLU A 83 -3.81 -20.58 -28.75
CA GLU A 83 -2.87 -20.64 -27.62
C GLU A 83 -2.50 -22.09 -27.32
N GLU A 84 -1.38 -22.30 -26.62
CA GLU A 84 -1.04 -23.64 -26.13
C GLU A 84 -2.12 -24.15 -25.18
N TYR A 85 -2.54 -25.41 -25.36
CA TYR A 85 -3.41 -26.04 -24.37
C TYR A 85 -2.59 -26.47 -23.15
N PHE A 86 -2.99 -25.94 -21.99
CA PHE A 86 -2.44 -26.33 -20.70
C PHE A 86 -3.54 -27.00 -19.89
N LYS A 87 -3.35 -28.29 -19.56
CA LYS A 87 -4.32 -29.08 -18.81
C LYS A 87 -4.28 -28.68 -17.33
N SER A 88 -5.12 -27.72 -16.96
CA SER A 88 -5.12 -27.04 -15.67
C SER A 88 -6.53 -26.56 -15.29
N GLU A 89 -6.69 -26.12 -14.05
CA GLU A 89 -7.81 -25.27 -13.63
C GLU A 89 -7.32 -23.82 -13.49
N ASN A 90 -8.21 -22.84 -13.31
CA ASN A 90 -7.80 -21.48 -12.96
C ASN A 90 -7.59 -21.33 -11.44
N LEU A 91 -6.79 -20.35 -11.03
CA LEU A 91 -6.47 -20.10 -9.63
C LEU A 91 -7.71 -19.69 -8.85
N ARG A 92 -8.70 -19.03 -9.48
CA ARG A 92 -9.96 -18.65 -8.83
C ARG A 92 -10.64 -19.83 -8.17
N ARG A 93 -10.82 -20.92 -8.92
CA ARG A 93 -11.44 -22.15 -8.41
C ARG A 93 -10.66 -22.74 -7.23
N VAL A 94 -9.33 -22.65 -7.22
CA VAL A 94 -8.52 -23.14 -6.10
C VAL A 94 -8.70 -22.27 -4.86
N ILE A 95 -8.82 -20.95 -5.03
CA ILE A 95 -9.08 -20.01 -3.93
C ILE A 95 -10.49 -20.22 -3.37
N ASP A 96 -11.51 -20.34 -4.23
CA ASP A 96 -12.89 -20.56 -3.81
C ASP A 96 -13.07 -21.90 -3.09
N ASP A 97 -12.41 -22.97 -3.56
CA ASP A 97 -12.38 -24.27 -2.88
C ASP A 97 -11.78 -24.14 -1.47
N ALA A 98 -10.69 -23.37 -1.32
CA ALA A 98 -10.03 -23.15 -0.03
C ALA A 98 -10.92 -22.35 0.93
N ILE A 99 -11.54 -21.27 0.45
CA ILE A 99 -12.48 -20.44 1.22
C ILE A 99 -13.69 -21.26 1.67
N THR A 100 -14.28 -22.05 0.75
CA THR A 100 -15.43 -22.91 1.03
C THR A 100 -15.09 -23.97 2.08
N ALA A 101 -13.86 -24.48 2.07
CA ALA A 101 -13.37 -25.42 3.07
C ALA A 101 -12.99 -24.76 4.42
N GLY A 102 -13.04 -23.42 4.52
CA GLY A 102 -12.60 -22.68 5.70
C GLY A 102 -11.08 -22.76 5.92
N THR A 103 -10.32 -22.94 4.84
CA THR A 103 -8.86 -23.03 4.85
C THR A 103 -8.23 -21.79 4.23
N THR A 104 -7.03 -21.44 4.66
CA THR A 104 -6.26 -20.33 4.10
C THR A 104 -4.96 -20.84 3.50
N PHE A 105 -4.40 -20.11 2.54
CA PHE A 105 -3.07 -20.41 2.02
C PHE A 105 -2.03 -20.05 3.08
N THR A 106 -0.93 -20.81 3.11
CA THR A 106 0.23 -20.45 3.93
C THR A 106 0.93 -19.24 3.31
N LEU A 107 1.64 -18.46 4.12
CA LEU A 107 2.46 -17.35 3.61
C LEU A 107 3.39 -17.80 2.49
N LEU A 108 4.06 -18.96 2.69
CA LEU A 108 4.98 -19.53 1.73
C LEU A 108 4.29 -19.86 0.40
N ASP A 109 3.13 -20.52 0.43
CA ASP A 109 2.38 -20.86 -0.78
C ASP A 109 1.92 -19.59 -1.51
N SER A 110 1.37 -18.62 -0.78
CA SER A 110 0.92 -17.33 -1.33
C SER A 110 2.04 -16.59 -2.04
N CYS A 111 3.21 -16.46 -1.38
CA CYS A 111 4.38 -15.81 -1.96
C CYS A 111 4.93 -16.57 -3.17
N GLN A 112 4.98 -17.91 -3.12
CA GLN A 112 5.45 -18.72 -4.26
C GLN A 112 4.54 -18.59 -5.48
N ILE A 113 3.22 -18.51 -5.26
CA ILE A 113 2.25 -18.27 -6.33
C ILE A 113 2.52 -16.90 -6.96
N VAL A 114 2.56 -15.85 -6.14
CA VAL A 114 2.72 -14.46 -6.58
C VAL A 114 4.07 -14.22 -7.26
N ILE A 115 5.18 -14.80 -6.76
CA ILE A 115 6.49 -14.69 -7.40
C ILE A 115 6.44 -15.23 -8.84
N LYS A 116 5.87 -16.41 -9.06
CA LYS A 116 5.76 -17.00 -10.41
C LYS A 116 4.88 -16.16 -11.36
N VAL A 117 3.86 -15.51 -10.82
CA VAL A 117 3.01 -14.56 -11.57
C VAL A 117 3.81 -13.32 -11.93
N LEU A 118 4.54 -12.72 -10.99
CA LEU A 118 5.41 -11.56 -11.23
C LEU A 118 6.52 -11.87 -12.22
N GLU A 119 7.13 -13.06 -12.17
CA GLU A 119 8.16 -13.49 -13.15
C GLU A 119 7.57 -13.56 -14.57
N ALA A 120 6.33 -14.05 -14.72
CA ALA A 120 5.63 -14.05 -16.00
C ALA A 120 5.33 -12.63 -16.51
N VAL A 121 4.84 -11.76 -15.62
CA VAL A 121 4.49 -10.37 -15.93
C VAL A 121 5.73 -9.54 -16.28
N GLN A 122 6.84 -9.73 -15.54
CA GLN A 122 8.14 -9.11 -15.82
C GLN A 122 8.62 -9.42 -17.24
N ALA A 123 8.52 -10.67 -17.68
CA ALA A 123 8.86 -11.06 -19.06
C ALA A 123 7.99 -10.35 -20.11
N GLY A 124 6.73 -10.04 -19.77
CA GLY A 124 5.86 -9.18 -20.58
C GLY A 124 6.36 -7.73 -20.62
N HIS A 125 6.65 -7.16 -19.45
CA HIS A 125 7.12 -5.77 -19.31
C HIS A 125 8.43 -5.51 -20.04
N GLU A 126 9.38 -6.46 -20.01
CA GLU A 126 10.64 -6.40 -20.76
C GLU A 126 10.44 -6.36 -22.27
N ALA A 127 9.36 -6.96 -22.76
CA ALA A 127 8.95 -6.91 -24.17
C ALA A 127 8.05 -5.68 -24.49
N GLY A 128 7.85 -4.78 -23.52
CA GLY A 128 7.02 -3.59 -23.65
C GLY A 128 5.51 -3.87 -23.65
N ILE A 129 5.08 -5.00 -23.09
CA ILE A 129 3.66 -5.39 -23.01
C ILE A 129 3.22 -5.43 -21.55
N VAL A 130 2.15 -4.73 -21.22
CA VAL A 130 1.51 -4.75 -19.89
C VAL A 130 0.27 -5.65 -19.96
N HIS A 131 0.01 -6.43 -18.91
CA HIS A 131 -1.10 -7.38 -18.92
C HIS A 131 -2.48 -6.72 -18.83
N ARG A 132 -2.67 -5.77 -17.89
CA ARG A 132 -3.87 -4.92 -17.72
C ARG A 132 -5.20 -5.63 -17.40
N ASP A 133 -5.17 -6.94 -17.12
CA ASP A 133 -6.35 -7.74 -16.72
C ASP A 133 -5.89 -8.95 -15.88
N LEU A 134 -4.94 -8.72 -14.98
CA LEU A 134 -4.40 -9.79 -14.16
C LEU A 134 -5.36 -10.09 -13.00
N LYS A 135 -5.81 -11.33 -12.93
CA LYS A 135 -6.75 -11.82 -11.92
C LYS A 135 -6.70 -13.35 -11.82
N PRO A 136 -7.24 -13.96 -10.75
CA PRO A 136 -7.17 -15.41 -10.52
C PRO A 136 -7.74 -16.26 -11.68
N GLU A 137 -8.70 -15.75 -12.45
CA GLU A 137 -9.29 -16.41 -13.62
C GLU A 137 -8.29 -16.55 -14.77
N ASN A 138 -7.34 -15.61 -14.87
CA ASN A 138 -6.30 -15.55 -15.91
C ASN A 138 -4.99 -16.22 -15.47
N ILE A 139 -4.99 -16.90 -14.33
CA ILE A 139 -3.84 -17.65 -13.80
C ILE A 139 -4.19 -19.13 -13.81
N LEU A 140 -3.56 -19.90 -14.69
CA LEU A 140 -3.78 -21.33 -14.85
C LEU A 140 -2.83 -22.12 -13.95
N VAL A 141 -3.36 -23.09 -13.22
CA VAL A 141 -2.63 -23.85 -12.21
C VAL A 141 -2.85 -25.36 -12.29
N THR A 142 -1.79 -26.11 -12.03
CA THR A 142 -1.92 -27.54 -11.69
C THR A 142 -1.72 -27.71 -10.20
N THR A 143 -2.66 -28.40 -9.54
CA THR A 143 -2.58 -28.68 -8.11
C THR A 143 -2.27 -30.14 -7.84
N GLN A 144 -1.64 -30.43 -6.70
CA GLN A 144 -1.48 -31.78 -6.17
C GLN A 144 -1.91 -31.80 -4.72
N ARG A 145 -2.62 -32.86 -4.30
CA ARG A 145 -2.92 -33.05 -2.88
C ARG A 145 -1.67 -33.52 -2.14
N SER A 146 -1.32 -32.84 -1.05
CA SER A 146 -0.18 -33.19 -0.19
C SER A 146 -0.53 -32.99 1.29
N GLY A 147 0.18 -33.69 2.18
CA GLY A 147 0.03 -33.60 3.63
C GLY A 147 -1.20 -34.31 4.24
N PRO A 148 -1.29 -34.39 5.58
CA PRO A 148 -2.46 -34.93 6.28
C PRO A 148 -3.69 -34.04 6.03
N GLY A 149 -4.75 -34.60 5.45
CA GLY A 149 -5.97 -33.85 5.09
C GLY A 149 -6.09 -33.50 3.59
N GLY A 150 -5.03 -33.70 2.80
CA GLY A 150 -5.10 -33.60 1.34
C GLY A 150 -5.14 -32.17 0.77
N SER A 151 -4.53 -31.20 1.46
CA SER A 151 -4.44 -29.81 1.02
C SER A 151 -3.89 -29.69 -0.40
N ARG A 152 -4.50 -28.82 -1.21
CA ARG A 152 -4.13 -28.61 -2.61
C ARG A 152 -2.92 -27.69 -2.68
N VAL A 153 -1.79 -28.21 -3.12
CA VAL A 153 -0.56 -27.44 -3.34
C VAL A 153 -0.44 -27.08 -4.81
N VAL A 154 -0.24 -25.81 -5.12
CA VAL A 154 0.00 -25.33 -6.50
C VAL A 154 1.42 -25.73 -6.94
N ARG A 155 1.52 -26.46 -8.05
CA ARG A 155 2.80 -26.94 -8.58
C ARG A 155 3.33 -26.04 -9.68
N THR A 156 2.52 -25.87 -10.72
CA THR A 156 2.87 -25.12 -11.91
C THR A 156 1.83 -24.03 -12.14
N ILE A 157 2.29 -22.88 -12.62
CA ILE A 157 1.51 -21.67 -12.86
C ILE A 157 1.82 -21.20 -14.27
N LYS A 158 0.79 -20.84 -15.02
CA LYS A 158 0.90 -20.14 -16.30
C LYS A 158 -0.11 -19.01 -16.35
N VAL A 159 0.36 -17.80 -16.57
CA VAL A 159 -0.46 -16.62 -16.83
C VAL A 159 -0.90 -16.64 -18.29
N THR A 160 -2.18 -16.40 -18.55
CA THR A 160 -2.76 -16.30 -19.89
C THR A 160 -3.22 -14.88 -20.18
N ASP A 161 -3.68 -14.59 -21.41
CA ASP A 161 -4.24 -13.30 -21.79
C ASP A 161 -3.29 -12.08 -21.68
N LEU A 162 -1.97 -12.32 -21.75
CA LEU A 162 -0.96 -11.26 -21.72
C LEU A 162 -1.18 -10.25 -22.85
N GLY A 163 -1.48 -9.01 -22.47
CA GLY A 163 -1.60 -7.89 -23.40
C GLY A 163 -2.84 -7.96 -24.30
N VAL A 164 -3.80 -8.85 -24.02
CA VAL A 164 -5.07 -8.91 -24.77
C VAL A 164 -5.80 -7.56 -24.82
N PRO A 165 -5.82 -6.72 -23.76
CA PRO A 165 -6.40 -5.38 -23.85
C PRO A 165 -5.77 -4.49 -24.94
N ASP A 166 -4.47 -4.67 -25.23
CA ASP A 166 -3.73 -3.90 -26.25
C ASP A 166 -4.09 -4.30 -27.68
N PHE A 167 -4.81 -5.41 -27.84
CA PHE A 167 -5.25 -5.89 -29.15
C PHE A 167 -6.41 -5.05 -29.70
N PHE A 168 -7.03 -4.21 -28.87
CA PHE A 168 -8.26 -3.50 -29.19
C PHE A 168 -8.10 -1.99 -28.98
N ALA A 169 -9.09 -1.23 -29.44
CA ALA A 169 -9.09 0.23 -29.29
C ALA A 169 -9.33 0.63 -27.80
N PRO A 170 -8.59 1.61 -27.25
CA PRO A 170 -8.74 2.05 -25.86
C PRO A 170 -10.17 2.46 -25.49
N GLU A 171 -10.91 3.06 -26.44
CA GLU A 171 -12.28 3.52 -26.25
C GLU A 171 -13.24 2.36 -25.97
N LEU A 172 -12.97 1.17 -26.52
CA LEU A 172 -13.75 -0.06 -26.30
C LEU A 172 -13.40 -0.75 -24.98
N MET A 173 -12.25 -0.42 -24.40
CA MET A 173 -11.89 -0.84 -23.04
C MET A 173 -12.60 0.02 -22.00
N GLY A 174 -13.05 1.21 -22.40
CA GLY A 174 -13.67 2.18 -21.53
C GLY A 174 -14.94 1.62 -20.89
N ASP A 175 -16.00 1.55 -21.68
CA ASP A 175 -17.33 1.07 -21.29
C ASP A 175 -17.35 -0.30 -20.56
N ARG A 176 -16.29 -1.11 -20.68
CA ARG A 176 -16.10 -2.38 -19.99
C ARG A 176 -15.95 -2.21 -18.47
N TYR A 177 -15.18 -1.24 -18.00
CA TYR A 177 -14.85 -1.12 -16.57
C TYR A 177 -16.05 -0.65 -15.74
N ASP A 178 -17.01 0.04 -16.36
CA ASP A 178 -18.29 0.41 -15.73
C ASP A 178 -19.36 -0.69 -15.77
N SER A 179 -19.27 -1.63 -16.72
CA SER A 179 -20.37 -2.57 -17.03
C SER A 179 -20.18 -3.98 -16.47
N ALA A 180 -18.95 -4.39 -16.16
CA ALA A 180 -18.57 -5.80 -16.00
C ALA A 180 -18.15 -6.18 -14.57
N GLY A 181 -18.96 -5.83 -13.56
CA GLY A 181 -19.21 -6.63 -12.35
C GLY A 181 -18.08 -7.09 -11.41
N ASP A 182 -16.81 -6.97 -11.75
CA ASP A 182 -15.70 -7.23 -10.84
C ASP A 182 -14.43 -6.47 -11.25
N THR A 183 -14.30 -5.25 -10.73
CA THR A 183 -13.12 -4.39 -10.82
C THR A 183 -12.16 -4.60 -9.65
N SER A 184 -12.34 -5.64 -8.82
CA SER A 184 -11.59 -5.79 -7.57
C SER A 184 -10.07 -5.88 -7.76
N TYR A 185 -9.61 -6.36 -8.92
CA TYR A 185 -8.19 -6.47 -9.27
C TYR A 185 -7.67 -5.31 -10.14
N LEU A 186 -8.57 -4.42 -10.58
CA LEU A 186 -8.22 -3.37 -11.51
C LEU A 186 -7.52 -2.23 -10.80
N ALA A 187 -6.37 -1.81 -11.34
CA ALA A 187 -5.67 -0.65 -10.83
C ALA A 187 -6.52 0.63 -11.03
N PRO A 188 -6.58 1.54 -10.04
CA PRO A 188 -7.46 2.73 -10.09
C PRO A 188 -7.28 3.60 -11.35
N GLU A 189 -6.06 3.72 -11.86
CA GLU A 189 -5.75 4.50 -13.05
C GLU A 189 -6.34 3.91 -14.35
N LEU A 190 -6.60 2.60 -14.39
CA LEU A 190 -7.22 1.94 -15.53
C LEU A 190 -8.74 2.17 -15.58
N ALA A 191 -9.37 2.44 -14.42
CA ALA A 191 -10.79 2.79 -14.36
C ALA A 191 -11.06 4.22 -14.87
N SER A 192 -10.05 5.08 -14.89
CA SER A 192 -10.19 6.53 -15.16
C SER A 192 -9.98 6.93 -16.63
N TYR A 193 -10.00 5.97 -17.56
CA TYR A 193 -10.03 6.11 -19.04
C TYR A 193 -8.95 6.98 -19.72
N SER A 194 -7.93 7.48 -19.02
CA SER A 194 -7.05 8.53 -19.54
C SER A 194 -5.58 8.15 -19.71
N GLN A 195 -5.17 6.94 -19.31
CA GLN A 195 -3.76 6.53 -19.38
C GLN A 195 -3.58 5.14 -19.99
N ALA A 196 -2.60 5.01 -20.89
CA ALA A 196 -2.05 3.72 -21.25
C ALA A 196 -1.41 3.12 -20.00
N GLY A 197 -2.03 2.08 -19.42
CA GLY A 197 -1.56 1.42 -18.20
C GLY A 197 -0.07 1.11 -18.26
N LYS A 198 0.67 1.57 -17.25
CA LYS A 198 2.10 1.31 -17.06
C LYS A 198 2.29 -0.05 -16.34
N PRO A 199 3.51 -0.63 -16.34
CA PRO A 199 3.85 -1.85 -15.60
C PRO A 199 3.31 -1.92 -14.16
N GLN A 200 3.22 -0.78 -13.47
CA GLN A 200 2.72 -0.65 -12.10
C GLN A 200 1.24 -0.99 -11.93
N ALA A 201 0.45 -1.01 -13.01
CA ALA A 201 -0.93 -1.48 -12.96
C ALA A 201 -1.00 -2.98 -12.69
N ASP A 202 -0.10 -3.78 -13.29
CA ASP A 202 -0.05 -5.22 -13.03
C ASP A 202 0.49 -5.51 -11.62
N VAL A 203 1.42 -4.69 -11.11
CA VAL A 203 1.89 -4.76 -9.72
C VAL A 203 0.73 -4.61 -8.74
N TYR A 204 -0.17 -3.65 -8.99
CA TYR A 204 -1.37 -3.48 -8.18
C TYR A 204 -2.26 -4.72 -8.19
N SER A 205 -2.57 -5.24 -9.38
CA SER A 205 -3.38 -6.46 -9.51
C SER A 205 -2.75 -7.67 -8.79
N VAL A 206 -1.42 -7.79 -8.81
CA VAL A 206 -0.71 -8.80 -8.03
C VAL A 206 -0.81 -8.53 -6.52
N GLY A 207 -0.75 -7.28 -6.08
CA GLY A 207 -0.97 -6.90 -4.68
C GLY A 207 -2.35 -7.35 -4.17
N VAL A 208 -3.40 -7.13 -4.98
CA VAL A 208 -4.77 -7.60 -4.68
C VAL A 208 -4.78 -9.12 -4.54
N LEU A 209 -4.14 -9.83 -5.48
CA LEU A 209 -4.02 -11.29 -5.45
C LEU A 209 -3.29 -11.80 -4.20
N LEU A 210 -2.17 -11.17 -3.83
CA LEU A 210 -1.41 -11.53 -2.64
C LEU A 210 -2.26 -11.37 -1.38
N TYR A 211 -2.95 -10.23 -1.25
CA TYR A 211 -3.85 -9.98 -0.12
C TYR A 211 -4.96 -11.01 -0.05
N GLU A 212 -5.62 -11.32 -1.16
CA GLU A 212 -6.71 -12.30 -1.16
C GLU A 212 -6.23 -13.72 -0.82
N LEU A 213 -5.07 -14.14 -1.31
CA LEU A 213 -4.48 -15.43 -0.95
C LEU A 213 -4.21 -15.53 0.56
N LEU A 214 -3.78 -14.44 1.18
CA LEU A 214 -3.49 -14.39 2.61
C LEU A 214 -4.76 -14.30 3.46
N CYS A 215 -5.68 -13.41 3.09
CA CYS A 215 -6.80 -12.97 3.91
C CYS A 215 -8.13 -13.65 3.54
N GLY A 216 -8.20 -14.36 2.41
CA GLY A 216 -9.41 -15.00 1.91
C GLY A 216 -10.47 -14.05 1.34
N GLN A 217 -10.13 -12.76 1.18
CA GLN A 217 -11.01 -11.72 0.66
C GLN A 217 -10.21 -10.66 -0.08
N VAL A 218 -10.80 -10.01 -1.07
CA VAL A 218 -10.18 -8.88 -1.79
C VAL A 218 -10.20 -7.60 -0.94
N PRO A 219 -9.20 -6.72 -1.08
CA PRO A 219 -9.22 -5.40 -0.44
C PRO A 219 -10.34 -4.54 -1.05
N LYS A 220 -11.12 -3.85 -0.21
CA LYS A 220 -12.20 -2.93 -0.64
C LYS A 220 -12.14 -1.64 0.17
N GLY A 221 -12.09 -0.50 -0.51
CA GLY A 221 -11.96 0.80 0.15
C GLY A 221 -10.76 0.81 1.10
N THR A 222 -10.96 1.25 2.34
CA THR A 222 -10.00 1.04 3.42
C THR A 222 -10.08 -0.42 3.89
N PHE A 223 -9.03 -1.20 3.62
CA PHE A 223 -8.92 -2.60 4.03
C PHE A 223 -7.99 -2.76 5.23
N PHE A 224 -8.20 -3.81 6.03
CA PHE A 224 -7.30 -4.18 7.12
C PHE A 224 -5.98 -4.72 6.54
N SER A 225 -4.85 -4.44 7.17
CA SER A 225 -3.58 -5.07 6.78
C SER A 225 -3.64 -6.59 6.98
N PRO A 226 -2.87 -7.38 6.21
CA PRO A 226 -2.81 -8.83 6.39
C PRO A 226 -2.67 -9.30 7.84
N THR A 227 -1.79 -8.69 8.63
CA THR A 227 -1.59 -9.08 10.05
C THR A 227 -2.77 -8.75 10.95
N GLN A 228 -3.60 -7.75 10.60
CA GLN A 228 -4.84 -7.45 11.32
C GLN A 228 -5.94 -8.47 11.03
N VAL A 229 -5.90 -9.11 9.86
CA VAL A 229 -6.82 -10.20 9.49
C VAL A 229 -6.31 -11.55 10.02
N ARG A 230 -4.99 -11.74 10.05
CA ARG A 230 -4.31 -12.98 10.43
C ARG A 230 -3.06 -12.70 11.26
N ASP A 231 -3.12 -13.04 12.55
CA ASP A 231 -2.04 -12.84 13.50
C ASP A 231 -0.82 -13.76 13.31
N ASP A 232 -0.96 -14.83 12.52
CA ASP A 232 0.13 -15.74 12.16
C ASP A 232 1.10 -15.18 11.11
N LEU A 233 0.75 -14.04 10.49
CA LEU A 233 1.55 -13.40 9.47
C LEU A 233 2.61 -12.45 10.08
N PRO A 234 3.81 -12.37 9.49
CA PRO A 234 4.83 -11.43 9.91
C PRO A 234 4.53 -10.01 9.38
N SER A 235 4.86 -9.00 10.17
CA SER A 235 4.54 -7.59 9.89
C SER A 235 5.11 -7.02 8.60
N HIS A 236 6.16 -7.62 8.03
CA HIS A 236 6.71 -7.17 6.75
C HIS A 236 5.77 -7.45 5.57
N VAL A 237 4.84 -8.40 5.70
CA VAL A 237 3.88 -8.74 4.63
C VAL A 237 2.89 -7.59 4.40
N ASP A 238 2.56 -6.86 5.46
CA ASP A 238 1.71 -5.67 5.37
C ASP A 238 2.34 -4.63 4.46
N GLN A 239 3.63 -4.35 4.64
CA GLN A 239 4.39 -3.39 3.82
C GLN A 239 4.39 -3.79 2.34
N VAL A 240 4.58 -5.08 2.05
CA VAL A 240 4.60 -5.58 0.67
C VAL A 240 3.25 -5.35 -0.01
N VAL A 241 2.16 -5.68 0.69
CA VAL A 241 0.80 -5.52 0.18
C VAL A 241 0.43 -4.05 0.04
N GLU A 242 0.72 -3.23 1.06
CA GLU A 242 0.40 -1.80 1.06
C GLU A 242 1.13 -1.04 -0.03
N LEU A 243 2.42 -1.32 -0.25
CA LEU A 243 3.19 -0.68 -1.32
C LEU A 243 2.63 -1.07 -2.69
N ALA A 244 2.32 -2.36 -2.92
CA ALA A 244 1.73 -2.80 -4.17
C ALA A 244 0.34 -2.18 -4.44
N LEU A 245 -0.46 -1.96 -3.38
CA LEU A 245 -1.82 -1.43 -3.44
C LEU A 245 -1.92 0.10 -3.34
N SER A 246 -0.79 0.82 -3.41
CA SER A 246 -0.80 2.28 -3.37
C SER A 246 -1.67 2.85 -4.52
N PRO A 247 -2.57 3.82 -4.27
CA PRO A 247 -3.46 4.35 -5.31
C PRO A 247 -2.69 4.96 -6.47
N GLU A 248 -1.66 5.75 -6.17
CA GLU A 248 -0.80 6.38 -7.17
C GLU A 248 0.22 5.38 -7.74
N PRO A 249 0.28 5.20 -9.08
CA PRO A 249 1.23 4.26 -9.69
C PRO A 249 2.69 4.55 -9.38
N GLY A 250 3.04 5.82 -9.10
CA GLY A 250 4.40 6.24 -8.75
C GLY A 250 4.86 5.81 -7.36
N ASP A 251 3.90 5.51 -6.46
CA ASP A 251 4.19 5.09 -5.08
C ASP A 251 4.26 3.56 -4.94
N ARG A 252 3.90 2.81 -6.00
CA ARG A 252 4.03 1.35 -6.04
C ARG A 252 5.46 0.92 -6.34
N TYR A 253 5.69 -0.40 -6.35
CA TYR A 253 6.93 -0.96 -6.88
C TYR A 253 7.16 -0.47 -8.33
N PRO A 254 8.37 0.06 -8.64
CA PRO A 254 8.68 0.52 -9.99
C PRO A 254 8.59 -0.59 -11.05
N SER A 255 8.84 -1.83 -10.66
CA SER A 255 8.76 -3.01 -11.53
C SER A 255 8.25 -4.26 -10.79
N ALA A 256 7.81 -5.27 -11.55
CA ALA A 256 7.49 -6.59 -11.00
C ALA A 256 8.73 -7.24 -10.36
N HIS A 257 9.93 -6.99 -10.89
CA HIS A 257 11.19 -7.45 -10.31
C HIS A 257 11.44 -6.89 -8.90
N ASP A 258 11.16 -5.61 -8.66
CA ASP A 258 11.35 -4.99 -7.34
C ASP A 258 10.45 -5.64 -6.28
N MET A 259 9.19 -5.91 -6.64
CA MET A 259 8.26 -6.62 -5.78
C MET A 259 8.73 -8.06 -5.48
N ILE A 260 9.29 -8.77 -6.48
CA ILE A 260 9.87 -10.11 -6.26
C ILE A 260 11.02 -10.05 -5.26
N LEU A 261 11.92 -9.07 -5.40
CA LEU A 261 13.07 -8.93 -4.49
C LEU A 261 12.61 -8.69 -3.06
N ASP A 262 11.59 -7.86 -2.86
CA ASP A 262 11.08 -7.56 -1.52
C ASP A 262 10.37 -8.76 -0.89
N ILE A 263 9.52 -9.46 -1.65
CA ILE A 263 8.91 -10.74 -1.19
C ILE A 263 9.99 -11.77 -0.83
N LYS A 264 11.06 -11.88 -1.62
CA LYS A 264 12.15 -12.83 -1.33
C LYS A 264 12.95 -12.44 -0.09
N ARG A 265 13.20 -11.14 0.15
CA ARG A 265 13.84 -10.65 1.38
C ARG A 265 12.98 -10.91 2.61
N ALA A 266 11.69 -10.65 2.48
CA ALA A 266 10.66 -10.93 3.48
C ALA A 266 10.67 -12.41 3.93
N LEU A 267 10.89 -13.34 3.01
CA LEU A 267 10.92 -14.78 3.31
C LEU A 267 12.20 -15.27 4.03
N GLY A 268 13.32 -14.54 3.97
CA GLY A 268 14.59 -14.86 4.66
C GLY A 268 15.20 -16.26 4.38
N PRO A 269 16.46 -16.54 4.79
CA PRO A 269 17.08 -17.87 4.63
C PRO A 269 16.54 -18.94 5.60
N ASP A 270 15.92 -18.54 6.71
CA ASP A 270 15.49 -19.43 7.81
C ASP A 270 14.11 -20.10 7.58
N ALA A 271 13.45 -19.86 6.45
CA ALA A 271 12.15 -20.48 6.15
C ALA A 271 12.23 -21.91 5.59
N GLN A 272 13.44 -22.49 5.50
CA GLN A 272 13.65 -23.91 5.18
C GLN A 272 13.95 -24.71 6.45
N GLU A 273 12.95 -24.91 7.30
CA GLU A 273 12.80 -26.00 8.29
C GLU A 273 12.07 -25.48 9.53
N VAL A 274 10.74 -25.66 9.60
CA VAL A 274 10.08 -26.18 10.82
C VAL A 274 8.78 -26.85 10.40
N GLY A 275 8.82 -28.18 10.33
CA GLY A 275 7.64 -29.00 10.54
C GLY A 275 7.60 -29.46 12.00
N SER A 276 6.39 -29.55 12.55
CA SER A 276 5.94 -30.38 13.68
C SER A 276 5.50 -29.67 14.98
N GLY A 277 4.35 -30.16 15.47
CA GLY A 277 3.78 -29.93 16.80
C GLY A 277 2.68 -28.87 16.78
N GLY A 278 1.43 -29.10 17.17
CA GLY A 278 0.79 -30.22 17.86
C GLY A 278 -0.58 -29.71 18.34
N THR A 279 -1.61 -30.52 18.12
CA THR A 279 -3.05 -30.36 18.38
C THR A 279 -3.48 -29.77 19.73
N ASN A 280 -4.62 -29.06 19.74
CA ASN A 280 -5.78 -29.53 20.53
C ASN A 280 -7.13 -29.08 19.97
N ARG A 281 -8.09 -30.01 20.05
CA ARG A 281 -9.45 -30.00 19.49
C ARG A 281 -10.46 -29.30 20.41
N GLY A 282 -11.50 -28.73 19.82
CA GLY A 282 -12.76 -28.39 20.50
C GLY A 282 -13.92 -28.23 19.51
N THR A 283 -14.82 -29.21 19.52
CA THR A 283 -16.06 -29.37 18.73
C THR A 283 -17.11 -28.29 19.03
N ILE A 284 -17.99 -27.95 18.07
CA ILE A 284 -19.48 -27.91 18.22
C ILE A 284 -20.15 -27.80 16.84
N ALA A 285 -21.25 -28.53 16.70
CA ALA A 285 -22.05 -28.75 15.50
C ALA A 285 -23.22 -27.75 15.34
N ALA A 286 -23.61 -27.60 14.06
CA ALA A 286 -24.86 -27.14 13.46
C ALA A 286 -26.08 -26.78 14.33
N VAL A 287 -26.64 -25.57 14.11
CA VAL A 287 -28.10 -25.26 13.99
C VAL A 287 -28.27 -23.94 13.22
N GLY A 288 -29.23 -23.84 12.26
CA GLY A 288 -29.99 -22.59 12.10
C GLY A 288 -30.23 -21.99 10.70
N VAL A 289 -30.84 -22.72 9.76
CA VAL A 289 -31.31 -22.15 8.47
C VAL A 289 -32.49 -21.17 8.61
N ALA A 290 -33.10 -21.02 9.79
CA ALA A 290 -34.24 -20.12 9.99
C ALA A 290 -33.88 -18.71 10.51
N LEU A 291 -32.63 -18.45 10.91
CA LEU A 291 -32.17 -17.14 11.41
C LEU A 291 -31.74 -16.17 10.28
N LEU A 292 -31.42 -16.68 9.10
CA LEU A 292 -30.85 -15.91 7.99
C LEU A 292 -31.83 -14.91 7.36
N ALA A 293 -33.14 -15.18 7.37
CA ALA A 293 -34.14 -14.30 6.76
C ALA A 293 -34.47 -13.07 7.64
N VAL A 294 -34.44 -13.21 8.97
CA VAL A 294 -34.67 -12.10 9.91
C VAL A 294 -33.42 -11.22 10.05
N LEU A 295 -32.24 -11.83 10.00
CA LEU A 295 -30.95 -11.11 9.93
C LEU A 295 -30.77 -10.37 8.59
N GLY A 296 -31.34 -10.86 7.49
CA GLY A 296 -31.25 -10.19 6.18
C GLY A 296 -31.97 -8.84 6.12
N ILE A 297 -33.16 -8.74 6.73
CA ILE A 297 -33.95 -7.50 6.74
C ILE A 297 -33.43 -6.53 7.82
N GLY A 298 -33.08 -7.03 9.00
CA GLY A 298 -32.44 -6.23 10.04
C GLY A 298 -31.04 -5.74 9.65
N GLY A 299 -30.28 -6.57 8.95
CA GLY A 299 -28.98 -6.25 8.36
C GLY A 299 -29.09 -5.20 7.25
N TYR A 300 -30.10 -5.29 6.39
CA TYR A 300 -30.37 -4.28 5.36
C TYR A 300 -30.65 -2.89 5.97
N PHE A 301 -31.52 -2.79 6.98
CA PHE A 301 -31.79 -1.52 7.68
C PHE A 301 -30.59 -1.02 8.50
N TYR A 302 -29.81 -1.93 9.10
CA TYR A 302 -28.58 -1.58 9.82
C TYR A 302 -27.51 -1.04 8.86
N PHE A 303 -27.31 -1.66 7.69
CA PHE A 303 -26.35 -1.24 6.67
C PHE A 303 -26.71 0.10 6.03
N THR A 304 -28.00 0.39 5.80
CA THR A 304 -28.43 1.69 5.26
C THR A 304 -28.40 2.84 6.29
N SER A 305 -28.15 2.52 7.58
CA SER A 305 -28.14 3.47 8.70
C SER A 305 -26.74 3.74 9.27
N GLN A 306 -25.71 3.04 8.79
CA GLN A 306 -24.35 3.32 9.23
C GLN A 306 -23.88 4.65 8.62
N ARG A 307 -23.53 5.59 9.49
CA ARG A 307 -22.74 6.78 9.12
C ARG A 307 -21.49 6.33 8.40
N ASP A 308 -21.05 7.13 7.43
CA ASP A 308 -19.80 6.92 6.69
C ASP A 308 -18.67 6.51 7.66
N PRO A 309 -17.97 5.39 7.44
CA PRO A 309 -16.87 4.95 8.30
C PRO A 309 -15.82 6.04 8.55
N MET A 310 -15.59 6.93 7.59
CA MET A 310 -14.70 8.09 7.76
C MET A 310 -15.28 9.11 8.75
N GLU A 311 -16.59 9.36 8.68
CA GLU A 311 -17.31 10.19 9.65
C GLU A 311 -17.27 9.57 11.05
N GLN A 312 -17.39 8.24 11.16
CA GLN A 312 -17.24 7.53 12.44
C GLN A 312 -15.81 7.61 12.99
N ALA A 313 -14.79 7.46 12.15
CA ALA A 313 -13.39 7.60 12.53
C ALA A 313 -13.11 9.02 13.06
N LYS A 314 -13.58 10.06 12.34
CA LYS A 314 -13.49 11.45 12.78
C LYS A 314 -14.17 11.68 14.14
N LEU A 315 -15.36 11.13 14.34
CA LEU A 315 -16.07 11.21 15.63
C LEU A 315 -15.29 10.53 16.76
N GLN A 316 -14.70 9.35 16.51
CA GLN A 316 -13.88 8.67 17.49
C GLN A 316 -12.61 9.45 17.82
N ASP A 317 -11.96 10.03 16.80
CA ASP A 317 -10.79 10.87 16.97
C ASP A 317 -11.10 12.12 17.80
N GLU A 318 -12.25 12.78 17.55
CA GLU A 318 -12.73 13.89 18.37
C GLU A 318 -12.94 13.48 19.84
N VAL A 319 -13.50 12.29 20.09
CA VAL A 319 -13.70 11.79 21.45
C VAL A 319 -12.36 11.59 22.15
N VAL A 320 -11.39 10.93 21.50
CA VAL A 320 -10.06 10.70 22.07
C VAL A 320 -9.34 12.03 22.30
N ARG A 321 -9.41 12.96 21.36
CA ARG A 321 -8.86 14.32 21.50
C ARG A 321 -9.42 15.03 22.72
N ARG A 322 -10.74 15.01 22.93
CA ARG A 322 -11.38 15.63 24.11
C ARG A 322 -10.94 14.96 25.41
N GLN A 323 -10.82 13.63 25.43
CA GLN A 323 -10.36 12.90 26.61
C GLN A 323 -8.91 13.25 26.97
N VAL A 324 -8.01 13.25 25.98
CA VAL A 324 -6.61 13.63 26.17
C VAL A 324 -6.48 15.10 26.56
N GLN A 325 -7.22 16.01 25.92
CA GLN A 325 -7.18 17.44 26.27
C GLN A 325 -7.68 17.68 27.70
N ALA A 326 -8.74 16.98 28.13
CA ALA A 326 -9.25 17.07 29.50
C ALA A 326 -8.25 16.51 30.54
N ALA A 327 -7.46 15.51 30.17
CA ALA A 327 -6.41 14.93 31.02
C ALA A 327 -5.16 15.82 31.14
N ASN A 328 -4.97 16.80 30.25
CA ASN A 328 -3.76 17.62 30.16
C ASN A 328 -4.12 19.11 30.19
N PRO A 329 -4.53 19.65 31.36
CA PRO A 329 -4.82 21.07 31.50
C PRO A 329 -3.57 21.89 31.18
N ILE A 330 -3.75 22.93 30.35
CA ILE A 330 -2.67 23.86 30.00
C ILE A 330 -2.37 24.72 31.23
N PRO A 331 -1.10 24.83 31.67
CA PRO A 331 -0.71 25.72 32.76
C PRO A 331 -1.08 27.17 32.44
N SER A 332 -1.39 27.95 33.48
CA SER A 332 -1.63 29.38 33.35
C SER A 332 -0.42 30.11 32.79
N GLU A 333 -0.64 31.26 32.15
CA GLU A 333 0.43 32.09 31.60
C GLU A 333 1.47 32.48 32.68
N SER A 334 1.03 32.71 33.92
CA SER A 334 1.93 32.97 35.06
C SER A 334 2.80 31.76 35.43
N GLU A 335 2.26 30.54 35.35
CA GLU A 335 3.02 29.31 35.59
C GLU A 335 4.03 29.07 34.47
N ILE A 336 3.61 29.23 33.21
CA ILE A 336 4.52 29.11 32.06
C ILE A 336 5.66 30.13 32.17
N LYS A 337 5.35 31.39 32.49
CA LYS A 337 6.35 32.44 32.69
C LYS A 337 7.32 32.11 33.83
N ALA A 338 6.83 31.53 34.93
CA ALA A 338 7.67 31.09 36.03
C ALA A 338 8.61 29.95 35.63
N MET A 339 8.11 28.95 34.87
CA MET A 339 8.92 27.84 34.36
C MET A 339 10.00 28.32 33.39
N LEU A 340 9.65 29.24 32.47
CA LEU A 340 10.57 29.78 31.48
C LEU A 340 11.57 30.80 32.04
N ALA A 341 11.44 31.22 33.30
CA ALA A 341 12.35 32.21 33.90
C ALA A 341 13.83 31.78 33.86
N LYS A 342 14.10 30.47 33.92
CA LYS A 342 15.45 29.90 33.82
C LYS A 342 15.88 29.61 32.36
N HIS A 343 14.93 29.46 31.44
CA HIS A 343 15.14 29.05 30.06
C HIS A 343 14.32 29.93 29.09
N PRO A 344 14.56 31.25 29.04
CA PRO A 344 13.70 32.20 28.33
C PRO A 344 13.71 32.02 26.79
N ASP A 345 14.73 31.35 26.25
CA ASP A 345 14.90 31.02 24.84
C ASP A 345 14.16 29.73 24.42
N MET A 346 13.61 28.98 25.38
CA MET A 346 12.94 27.71 25.13
C MET A 346 11.42 27.86 25.23
N ILE A 347 10.70 26.80 24.87
CA ILE A 347 9.30 26.59 25.18
C ILE A 347 9.18 25.56 26.31
N TYR A 348 8.09 25.63 27.07
CA TYR A 348 7.75 24.63 28.07
C TYR A 348 6.62 23.75 27.54
N VAL A 349 6.83 22.44 27.49
CA VAL A 349 5.79 21.47 27.12
C VAL A 349 5.37 20.71 28.39
N PRO A 350 4.10 20.84 28.81
CA PRO A 350 3.61 20.16 30.00
C PRO A 350 3.69 18.63 29.86
N GLY A 351 3.99 17.97 30.97
CA GLY A 351 3.92 16.51 31.07
C GLY A 351 2.49 15.98 30.93
N GLY A 352 2.37 14.70 30.60
CA GLY A 352 1.11 13.98 30.53
C GLY A 352 0.82 13.37 29.15
N THR A 353 -0.41 12.90 28.95
CA THR A 353 -0.79 12.11 27.79
C THR A 353 -0.93 12.93 26.52
N PHE A 354 -0.64 12.33 25.37
CA PHE A 354 -0.95 12.90 24.06
C PHE A 354 -1.25 11.79 23.05
N ILE A 355 -1.78 12.18 21.89
CA ILE A 355 -2.06 11.27 20.78
C ILE A 355 -0.83 11.26 19.87
N GLN A 356 -0.03 10.20 19.98
CA GLN A 356 1.04 9.91 19.03
C GLN A 356 0.45 9.29 17.75
N GLY A 357 1.02 9.62 16.61
CA GLY A 357 0.66 9.08 15.32
C GLY A 357 -0.43 9.90 14.63
N ARG A 358 -0.92 9.33 13.53
CA ARG A 358 -2.00 9.90 12.73
C ARG A 358 -3.36 9.49 13.29
N LEU A 359 -4.33 10.38 13.17
CA LEU A 359 -5.73 10.13 13.44
C LEU A 359 -6.31 9.16 12.40
N ALA A 360 -7.41 8.51 12.75
CA ALA A 360 -8.03 7.51 11.89
C ALA A 360 -8.87 8.15 10.78
N GLY A 361 -9.48 9.31 11.05
CA GLY A 361 -10.33 10.10 10.17
C GLY A 361 -9.57 11.03 9.21
N GLU A 362 -8.28 10.79 9.08
CA GLU A 362 -7.31 11.61 8.37
C GLU A 362 -7.20 11.12 6.92
N ASP A 363 -7.07 12.03 5.94
CA ASP A 363 -7.08 11.67 4.52
C ASP A 363 -5.94 10.69 4.20
N PRO A 364 -6.24 9.44 3.81
CA PRO A 364 -5.21 8.43 3.57
C PRO A 364 -4.23 8.80 2.45
N SER A 365 -4.61 9.68 1.52
CA SER A 365 -3.73 10.15 0.44
C SER A 365 -2.64 11.10 0.93
N LEU A 366 -2.85 11.77 2.07
CA LEU A 366 -1.95 12.77 2.64
C LEU A 366 -1.05 12.19 3.75
N VAL A 367 -1.25 10.93 4.10
CA VAL A 367 -0.57 10.23 5.19
C VAL A 367 0.64 9.45 4.67
N ASN A 368 1.76 9.46 5.40
CA ASN A 368 2.81 8.47 5.17
C ASN A 368 2.39 7.09 5.70
N PRO A 369 2.40 5.99 4.91
CA PRO A 369 2.01 4.66 5.40
C PRO A 369 2.80 4.17 6.62
N ALA A 370 4.04 4.65 6.81
CA ALA A 370 4.83 4.36 8.00
C ALA A 370 4.33 5.09 9.27
N GLU A 371 3.50 6.12 9.15
CA GLU A 371 2.89 6.82 10.29
C GLU A 371 1.95 5.86 11.05
N PRO A 372 2.26 5.52 12.32
CA PRO A 372 1.40 4.65 13.10
C PRO A 372 0.04 5.31 13.31
N LEU A 373 -1.02 4.51 13.29
CA LEU A 373 -2.34 4.94 13.74
C LEU A 373 -2.27 5.39 15.20
N ARG A 374 -3.15 6.33 15.54
CA ARG A 374 -3.15 7.03 16.82
C ARG A 374 -3.07 6.10 18.03
N GLY A 375 -2.00 6.27 18.81
CA GLY A 375 -1.81 5.69 20.13
C GLY A 375 -1.80 6.77 21.21
N VAL A 376 -2.48 6.53 22.34
CA VAL A 376 -2.36 7.41 23.50
C VAL A 376 -1.12 7.01 24.26
N THR A 377 -0.19 7.94 24.42
CA THR A 377 1.08 7.73 25.13
C THR A 377 1.33 8.90 26.08
N GLU A 378 2.26 8.73 27.02
CA GLU A 378 2.58 9.73 28.03
C GLU A 378 4.03 10.20 27.88
N VAL A 379 4.24 11.52 28.00
CA VAL A 379 5.57 12.14 27.94
C VAL A 379 5.73 13.03 29.16
N PRO A 380 6.86 12.95 29.90
CA PRO A 380 7.17 13.87 31.01
C PRO A 380 7.16 15.33 30.58
N ALA A 381 7.24 16.25 31.55
CA ALA A 381 7.42 17.67 31.24
C ALA A 381 8.86 17.94 30.78
N TYR A 382 9.03 18.81 29.80
CA TYR A 382 10.34 19.19 29.27
C TYR A 382 10.32 20.60 28.67
N PHE A 383 11.51 21.16 28.48
CA PHE A 383 11.73 22.34 27.66
C PHE A 383 12.25 21.92 26.29
N MET A 384 11.84 22.62 25.25
CA MET A 384 12.34 22.45 23.88
C MET A 384 12.81 23.80 23.33
N ASP A 385 13.88 23.81 22.55
CA ASP A 385 14.32 25.00 21.83
C ASP A 385 13.17 25.60 21.01
N ARG A 386 12.98 26.92 21.08
CA ARG A 386 11.88 27.64 20.42
C ARG A 386 12.02 27.71 18.90
N TYR A 387 13.25 27.57 18.41
CA TYR A 387 13.60 27.49 16.99
C TYR A 387 14.56 26.32 16.75
N GLU A 388 14.75 25.97 15.49
CA GLU A 388 15.82 25.06 15.05
C GLU A 388 17.20 25.58 15.50
N PHE A 389 18.15 24.66 15.69
CA PHE A 389 19.49 25.02 16.15
C PHE A 389 20.10 26.08 15.22
N PRO A 390 20.61 27.21 15.75
CA PRO A 390 21.11 27.43 17.12
C PRO A 390 20.11 28.07 18.10
N ASN A 391 18.81 27.89 17.91
CA ASN A 391 17.73 28.44 18.74
C ASN A 391 17.72 29.99 18.80
N ARG A 392 17.77 30.64 17.62
CA ARG A 392 17.80 32.10 17.53
C ARG A 392 16.87 32.63 16.44
N ALA A 393 15.93 33.50 16.84
CA ALA A 393 15.06 34.20 15.91
C ALA A 393 15.85 35.02 14.88
N GLY A 394 15.42 34.97 13.62
CA GLY A 394 16.02 35.73 12.52
C GLY A 394 17.35 35.15 11.99
N GLN A 395 17.80 34.00 12.50
CA GLN A 395 18.98 33.29 12.01
C GLN A 395 18.55 32.08 11.16
N ALA A 396 19.31 31.78 10.10
CA ALA A 396 19.09 30.56 9.33
C ALA A 396 19.42 29.32 10.19
N PRO A 397 18.59 28.27 10.18
CA PRO A 397 18.92 26.99 10.81
C PRO A 397 20.23 26.41 10.27
N VAL A 398 20.95 25.67 11.12
CA VAL A 398 22.08 24.87 10.62
C VAL A 398 21.54 23.72 9.77
N GLY A 399 22.13 23.49 8.60
CA GLY A 399 21.80 22.37 7.72
C GLY A 399 22.99 21.46 7.51
N LYS A 400 22.78 20.33 6.83
CA LYS A 400 23.82 19.34 6.50
C LYS A 400 24.53 18.80 7.75
N VAL A 401 23.73 18.46 8.76
CA VAL A 401 24.20 17.93 10.04
C VAL A 401 23.98 16.42 10.10
N VAL A 402 25.01 15.64 10.46
CA VAL A 402 24.83 14.20 10.75
C VAL A 402 24.34 13.99 12.18
N HIS A 403 23.71 12.85 12.48
CA HIS A 403 23.05 12.62 13.78
C HIS A 403 23.99 12.85 14.98
N LYS A 404 25.22 12.34 14.90
CA LYS A 404 26.23 12.50 15.97
C LYS A 404 26.58 13.96 16.25
N GLU A 405 26.67 14.79 15.21
CA GLU A 405 26.95 16.22 15.36
C GLU A 405 25.80 16.95 16.05
N ALA A 406 24.55 16.59 15.75
CA ALA A 406 23.37 17.12 16.40
C ALA A 406 23.37 16.80 17.91
N VAL A 407 23.67 15.54 18.27
CA VAL A 407 23.78 15.11 19.67
C VAL A 407 24.87 15.90 20.40
N GLU A 408 26.09 15.93 19.85
CA GLU A 408 27.23 16.65 20.46
C GLU A 408 26.98 18.16 20.58
N ALA A 409 26.26 18.76 19.62
CA ALA A 409 25.91 20.18 19.66
C ALA A 409 24.93 20.51 20.79
N CYS A 410 23.92 19.66 21.02
CA CYS A 410 23.02 19.82 22.16
C CYS A 410 23.76 19.61 23.50
N GLU A 411 24.61 18.60 23.61
CA GLU A 411 25.39 18.34 24.83
C GLU A 411 26.31 19.51 25.19
N LYS A 412 26.95 20.15 24.20
CA LYS A 412 27.80 21.34 24.38
C LYS A 412 27.08 22.53 25.01
N VAL A 413 25.76 22.64 24.81
CA VAL A 413 24.93 23.69 25.40
C VAL A 413 24.16 23.22 26.63
N GLY A 414 24.53 22.07 27.20
CA GLY A 414 23.92 21.51 28.42
C GLY A 414 22.50 20.96 28.21
N LYS A 415 22.14 20.65 26.97
CA LYS A 415 20.84 20.10 26.57
C LYS A 415 21.04 18.70 25.96
N ARG A 416 19.95 18.03 25.57
CA ARG A 416 19.99 16.77 24.81
C ARG A 416 19.19 16.91 23.51
N LEU A 417 19.41 16.02 22.55
CA LEU A 417 18.56 15.97 21.37
C LEU A 417 17.14 15.55 21.76
N CYS A 418 16.12 16.24 21.25
CA CYS A 418 14.72 15.90 21.51
C CYS A 418 14.40 14.48 21.00
N SER A 419 13.57 13.73 21.72
CA SER A 419 13.04 12.46 21.22
C SER A 419 11.92 12.70 20.20
N ALA A 420 11.59 11.69 19.39
CA ALA A 420 10.52 11.78 18.41
C ALA A 420 9.13 12.02 19.04
N LEU A 421 8.90 11.48 20.25
CA LEU A 421 7.65 11.71 20.99
C LEU A 421 7.54 13.13 21.53
N GLU A 422 8.65 13.68 22.05
CA GLU A 422 8.70 15.08 22.49
C GLU A 422 8.48 16.01 21.31
N TRP A 423 9.21 15.80 20.23
CA TRP A 423 9.05 16.57 19.00
C TRP A 423 7.59 16.59 18.53
N GLU A 424 6.96 15.41 18.46
CA GLU A 424 5.59 15.29 18.00
C GLU A 424 4.58 15.95 18.95
N LYS A 425 4.73 15.76 20.27
CA LYS A 425 3.87 16.40 21.26
C LYS A 425 3.98 17.92 21.20
N ALA A 426 5.19 18.45 21.04
CA ALA A 426 5.42 19.89 20.88
C ALA A 426 4.77 20.45 19.61
N CYS A 427 4.80 19.68 18.52
CA CYS A 427 4.16 20.03 17.25
C CYS A 427 2.63 20.02 17.35
N LYS A 428 2.06 18.90 17.81
CA LYS A 428 0.60 18.70 17.82
C LYS A 428 -0.14 19.60 18.82
N GLY A 429 0.54 20.08 19.85
CA GLY A 429 -0.09 20.92 20.86
C GLY A 429 -1.13 20.19 21.73
N PRO A 430 -1.84 20.92 22.60
CA PRO A 430 -2.84 20.37 23.52
C PRO A 430 -4.08 19.83 22.79
N SER A 431 -4.38 20.34 21.60
CA SER A 431 -5.49 19.88 20.76
C SER A 431 -5.16 18.68 19.88
N ASN A 432 -3.93 18.18 19.93
CA ASN A 432 -3.45 17.06 19.12
C ASN A 432 -3.67 17.28 17.61
N GLN A 433 -3.27 18.46 17.12
CA GLN A 433 -3.44 18.91 15.74
C GLN A 433 -2.65 18.05 14.74
N ILE A 434 -3.03 18.12 13.47
CA ILE A 434 -2.34 17.41 12.38
C ILE A 434 -1.03 18.12 12.01
N TYR A 435 -1.08 19.45 11.88
CA TYR A 435 0.04 20.35 11.65
C TYR A 435 0.22 21.24 12.90
N SER A 436 1.37 21.91 13.01
CA SER A 436 1.63 22.78 14.16
C SER A 436 0.64 23.93 14.30
N TYR A 437 -0.08 24.29 13.23
CA TYR A 437 -1.01 25.42 13.20
C TYR A 437 -2.47 25.01 13.03
N GLY A 438 -2.79 23.71 12.91
CA GLY A 438 -4.16 23.26 12.71
C GLY A 438 -4.30 21.89 12.07
N ASP A 439 -5.54 21.55 11.66
CA ASP A 439 -5.88 20.25 11.08
C ASP A 439 -5.91 20.24 9.54
N THR A 440 -5.77 21.40 8.91
CA THR A 440 -5.78 21.55 7.46
C THR A 440 -4.46 22.16 7.03
N HIS A 441 -3.83 21.58 6.01
CA HIS A 441 -2.57 22.11 5.48
C HIS A 441 -2.81 23.49 4.87
N ASP A 442 -1.96 24.45 5.23
CA ASP A 442 -2.00 25.80 4.70
C ASP A 442 -0.56 26.25 4.35
N PRO A 443 -0.23 26.32 3.05
CA PRO A 443 1.12 26.69 2.61
C PRO A 443 1.49 28.14 2.96
N THR A 444 0.53 28.99 3.34
CA THR A 444 0.79 30.37 3.76
C THR A 444 1.29 30.46 5.21
N MET A 445 1.07 29.42 6.02
CA MET A 445 1.48 29.38 7.42
C MET A 445 2.96 29.06 7.55
N CYS A 446 3.40 27.91 7.00
CA CYS A 446 4.75 27.36 7.18
C CYS A 446 5.58 27.27 5.89
N GLY A 447 5.12 27.83 4.78
CA GLY A 447 5.81 27.78 3.49
C GLY A 447 5.50 26.53 2.67
N GLY A 448 5.98 26.52 1.42
CA GLY A 448 5.58 25.54 0.40
C GLY A 448 6.45 24.28 0.32
N GLY A 449 7.55 24.19 1.09
CA GLY A 449 8.39 23.00 1.10
C GLY A 449 9.82 23.20 1.61
N MET A 450 10.61 22.12 1.55
CA MET A 450 11.88 21.99 2.27
C MET A 450 13.07 22.83 1.78
N GLU A 451 13.07 23.25 0.52
CA GLU A 451 14.18 24.01 -0.07
C GLU A 451 13.98 25.53 0.06
N GLU A 452 12.85 25.94 0.64
CA GLU A 452 12.57 27.35 0.85
C GLU A 452 13.53 27.87 1.94
N ALA A 453 14.46 28.73 1.55
CA ALA A 453 15.35 29.36 2.52
C ALA A 453 14.54 30.30 3.42
N TYR A 454 14.52 30.03 4.72
CA TYR A 454 13.91 30.91 5.71
C TYR A 454 14.84 31.11 6.91
N LYS A 455 14.61 32.21 7.63
CA LYS A 455 15.18 32.43 8.95
C LYS A 455 14.22 31.91 10.00
N ALA A 456 14.75 31.29 11.05
CA ALA A 456 13.97 30.82 12.19
C ALA A 456 13.03 31.92 12.73
N GLY A 457 11.73 31.61 12.82
CA GLY A 457 10.71 32.56 13.29
C GLY A 457 10.34 33.67 12.32
N GLU A 458 10.82 33.65 11.07
CA GLU A 458 10.37 34.57 10.01
C GLU A 458 8.89 34.32 9.66
N ARG A 459 8.46 33.07 9.73
CA ARG A 459 7.06 32.66 9.56
C ARG A 459 6.34 32.74 10.91
N THR A 460 5.88 33.93 11.26
CA THR A 460 5.29 34.19 12.59
C THR A 460 4.07 33.33 12.90
N ASP A 461 3.37 32.89 11.87
CA ASP A 461 2.17 32.05 11.97
C ASP A 461 2.50 30.54 11.96
N CYS A 462 3.74 30.16 11.61
CA CYS A 462 4.23 28.78 11.69
C CYS A 462 4.64 28.44 13.12
N MET A 463 3.68 28.45 14.05
CA MET A 463 3.95 28.28 15.47
C MET A 463 2.99 27.28 16.09
N SER A 464 3.53 26.31 16.83
CA SER A 464 2.73 25.36 17.59
C SER A 464 1.96 26.03 18.73
N PRO A 465 0.88 25.43 19.25
CA PRO A 465 0.18 26.00 20.40
C PRO A 465 1.05 26.09 21.67
N TYR A 466 2.15 25.33 21.75
CA TYR A 466 3.15 25.46 22.82
C TYR A 466 4.23 26.52 22.53
N GLY A 467 4.18 27.15 21.36
CA GLY A 467 5.05 28.27 20.98
C GLY A 467 6.34 27.87 20.26
N ALA A 468 6.46 26.63 19.79
CA ALA A 468 7.60 26.20 18.97
C ALA A 468 7.36 26.61 17.51
N TYR A 469 8.34 27.28 16.93
CA TYR A 469 8.27 27.72 15.54
C TYR A 469 8.70 26.61 14.58
N ASP A 470 8.20 26.66 13.35
CA ASP A 470 8.76 25.98 12.18
C ASP A 470 8.75 24.43 12.22
N LEU A 471 8.03 23.80 13.16
CA LEU A 471 7.91 22.33 13.25
C LEU A 471 7.21 21.70 12.04
N SER A 472 6.22 22.39 11.47
CA SER A 472 5.61 22.05 10.17
C SER A 472 6.29 22.80 9.01
N GLY A 473 7.52 23.26 9.20
CA GLY A 473 8.31 24.01 8.23
C GLY A 473 9.11 23.13 7.27
N GLY A 474 10.08 23.76 6.62
CA GLY A 474 10.86 23.16 5.54
C GLY A 474 12.04 22.29 5.97
N PHE A 475 12.46 22.32 7.23
CA PHE A 475 13.56 21.45 7.66
C PHE A 475 13.04 20.12 8.23
N ARG A 476 13.80 19.06 7.96
CA ARG A 476 13.75 17.84 8.77
C ARG A 476 14.62 18.02 10.00
N GLU A 477 14.19 17.41 11.09
CA GLU A 477 14.89 17.51 12.36
C GLU A 477 15.27 16.13 12.89
N TRP A 478 16.55 15.96 13.19
CA TRP A 478 17.03 14.78 13.89
C TRP A 478 16.40 14.64 15.28
N THR A 479 16.10 13.40 15.66
CA THR A 479 15.66 13.07 17.01
C THR A 479 16.63 12.07 17.67
N SER A 480 16.57 11.96 18.99
CA SER A 480 17.34 10.95 19.74
C SER A 480 16.77 9.54 19.63
N THR A 481 15.61 9.36 18.97
CA THR A 481 14.90 8.08 18.93
C THR A 481 15.46 7.16 17.83
N PRO A 482 15.96 5.96 18.16
CA PRO A 482 16.38 4.98 17.16
C PRO A 482 15.20 4.46 16.34
N ALA A 483 15.47 4.09 15.08
CA ALA A 483 14.47 3.44 14.23
C ALA A 483 14.33 1.95 14.61
N GLY A 484 13.23 1.61 15.28
CA GLY A 484 12.98 0.25 15.77
C GLY A 484 14.06 -0.21 16.76
N LYS A 485 14.75 -1.30 16.44
CA LYS A 485 15.88 -1.83 17.24
C LYS A 485 17.25 -1.48 16.66
N SER A 486 17.31 -0.56 15.68
CA SER A 486 18.56 -0.17 15.03
C SER A 486 19.50 0.57 15.98
N THR A 487 20.80 0.36 15.79
CA THR A 487 21.86 1.14 16.46
C THR A 487 22.48 2.19 15.55
N SER A 488 22.14 2.20 14.25
CA SER A 488 22.75 3.06 13.23
C SER A 488 21.74 3.88 12.42
N ARG A 489 20.45 3.79 12.78
CA ARG A 489 19.36 4.55 12.14
C ARG A 489 18.53 5.24 13.21
N PHE A 490 18.17 6.49 12.96
CA PHE A 490 17.40 7.33 13.86
C PHE A 490 16.22 7.95 13.13
N LEU A 491 15.16 8.25 13.87
CA LEU A 491 14.00 8.93 13.32
C LEU A 491 14.34 10.41 13.12
N ALA A 492 13.98 10.93 11.95
CA ALA A 492 13.91 12.35 11.67
C ALA A 492 12.44 12.74 11.46
N LYS A 493 12.07 13.89 12.03
CA LYS A 493 10.71 14.45 12.02
C LYS A 493 10.65 15.69 11.12
N GLY A 494 9.46 16.09 10.71
CA GLY A 494 9.28 17.27 9.82
C GLY A 494 9.63 16.96 8.36
N GLY A 495 9.78 18.04 7.57
CA GLY A 495 9.60 18.13 6.12
C GLY A 495 9.87 16.92 5.21
N MET A 496 9.10 16.77 4.13
CA MET A 496 9.35 15.82 3.02
C MET A 496 9.52 16.59 1.71
N ARG A 497 10.47 16.15 0.86
CA ARG A 497 10.77 16.83 -0.40
C ARG A 497 9.64 16.56 -1.40
N GLY A 498 9.19 17.61 -2.09
CA GLY A 498 8.22 17.50 -3.19
C GLY A 498 6.77 17.28 -2.76
N ASN A 499 6.47 17.17 -1.46
CA ASN A 499 5.10 17.04 -0.95
C ASN A 499 4.99 17.63 0.48
N ALA A 500 4.79 18.96 0.56
CA ALA A 500 4.69 19.66 1.84
C ALA A 500 3.45 19.26 2.65
N GLU A 501 2.35 18.95 1.98
CA GLU A 501 1.10 18.53 2.61
C GLU A 501 1.27 17.22 3.40
N ARG A 502 2.04 16.26 2.87
CA ARG A 502 2.38 15.03 3.60
C ARG A 502 3.56 15.21 4.55
N GLY A 503 4.59 15.93 4.11
CA GLY A 503 5.88 15.97 4.79
C GLY A 503 5.97 16.84 6.04
N THR A 504 5.00 17.74 6.25
CA THR A 504 5.05 18.72 7.35
C THR A 504 4.08 18.39 8.49
N ARG A 505 3.39 17.24 8.39
CA ARG A 505 2.47 16.74 9.42
C ARG A 505 3.27 16.41 10.69
N CYS A 506 2.72 16.69 11.87
CA CYS A 506 3.40 16.42 13.13
C CYS A 506 3.69 14.92 13.35
N ALA A 507 2.82 14.05 12.83
CA ALA A 507 2.99 12.60 12.90
C ALA A 507 4.07 12.09 11.95
N PHE A 508 4.32 12.79 10.84
CA PHE A 508 5.25 12.39 9.79
C PHE A 508 6.65 12.13 10.35
N PHE A 509 7.27 11.07 9.88
CA PHE A 509 8.67 10.78 10.14
C PHE A 509 9.27 10.00 8.97
N VAL A 510 10.60 9.98 8.96
CA VAL A 510 11.43 9.05 8.18
C VAL A 510 12.47 8.45 9.11
N ASP A 511 13.09 7.34 8.69
CA ASP A 511 14.30 6.86 9.33
C ASP A 511 15.51 7.11 8.43
N GLU A 512 16.59 7.56 9.02
CA GLU A 512 17.79 7.94 8.28
C GLU A 512 19.02 7.28 8.93
N SER A 513 20.02 6.97 8.12
CA SER A 513 21.31 6.48 8.64
C SER A 513 21.96 7.58 9.47
N MET A 514 22.60 7.23 10.59
CA MET A 514 23.26 8.20 11.46
C MET A 514 24.33 9.06 10.76
N ASP A 515 24.91 8.56 9.66
CA ASP A 515 25.90 9.26 8.83
C ASP A 515 25.26 10.08 7.69
N PHE A 516 23.94 10.02 7.53
CA PHE A 516 23.22 10.78 6.52
C PHE A 516 23.22 12.28 6.86
N SER A 517 23.40 13.12 5.84
CA SER A 517 23.22 14.57 5.97
C SER A 517 22.78 15.17 4.64
N GLU A 518 21.93 16.19 4.71
CA GLU A 518 21.50 16.98 3.56
C GLU A 518 21.25 18.43 3.97
N GLY A 519 21.18 19.35 3.01
CA GLY A 519 21.08 20.79 3.27
C GLY A 519 19.88 21.21 4.12
N SER A 520 18.78 20.44 4.08
CA SER A 520 17.52 20.68 4.81
C SER A 520 17.36 19.80 6.07
N LEU A 521 18.45 19.20 6.57
CA LEU A 521 18.43 18.39 7.79
C LEU A 521 19.13 19.12 8.94
N THR A 522 18.35 19.47 9.96
CA THR A 522 18.71 20.21 11.16
C THR A 522 18.30 19.43 12.42
N PHE A 523 18.19 20.10 13.57
CA PHE A 523 17.78 19.53 14.84
C PHE A 523 17.40 20.60 15.87
N ARG A 524 16.85 20.14 17.00
CA ARG A 524 16.50 20.95 18.17
C ARG A 524 16.88 20.26 19.46
N CYS A 525 17.24 21.04 20.47
CA CYS A 525 17.60 20.51 21.77
C CYS A 525 16.44 20.62 22.78
N CYS A 526 16.36 19.63 23.65
CA CYS A 526 15.43 19.51 24.75
C CYS A 526 16.16 19.44 26.09
N LEU A 527 15.45 19.81 27.16
CA LEU A 527 15.92 19.75 28.54
C LEU A 527 14.80 19.16 29.40
N ASP A 528 15.11 18.18 30.26
CA ASP A 528 14.13 17.61 31.18
C ASP A 528 13.67 18.68 32.19
N ALA A 529 12.37 18.81 32.45
CA ALA A 529 11.88 19.82 33.39
C ALA A 529 12.22 19.52 34.87
N ASP A 530 12.59 18.26 35.16
CA ASP A 530 12.95 17.77 36.49
C ASP A 530 14.44 18.00 36.85
N LYS A 531 15.24 18.54 35.91
CA LYS A 531 16.66 18.91 36.09
C LYS A 531 16.82 20.42 36.20
#